data_AF-A0A8J4PMX8-F1
#
_entry.id   AF-A0A8J4PMX8-F1
#
_cell.length_a   1.000
_cell.length_b   1.000
_cell.length_c   1.000
_cell.angle_alpha   90.00
_cell.angle_beta   90.00
_cell.angle_gamma   90.00
#
_symmetry.space_group_name_H-M   'P 1'
#
loop_
_entity.id
_entity.type
_entity.pdbx_description
1 polymer ?
#
loop_
_entity_poly.entity_id
_entity_poly.type
_entity_poly.pdbx_seq_one_letter_code
_entity_poly.pdbx_strand_id
1 'polypeptide(L)'
;MVCNNVDWDSLFSYQTVKIVRIRDKRLGILHLSFMGAIILYIVIVTILLQQQYLAIQTPIGSIRNSLLAPANRSQYLPYCQNSTNLNYNGFPTKECQYWDETLVMYPPSSEYSLFITTRVSSSTQETFNNCSLTEFNCTYVNVANSTKDFYIADVDTFTVLVDHTMAAPTLGIQYNAKQLPGFMLNSKGKKITLTPPNIVGVVDQYDILTLDAILNAADIASLDSPGFSNSSRSIRDDGMLLFCFITYSNTFTYSTSKYRYTYEFHLIEDTKFKIVEPIYLDDVNHRYIFNRHGVRIIFIQTGQLGKFDFQTSLLTFVSGIGLLTVATLVVDIIAVRLLPQRNKYSMMKYQDSGLKRKPLLGDSETIEPETPNQKDESGNIIIH
;
A
#
# COMPACT_ATOMS: atom_id res chain seq x y z
N MET A 1 -4.03 63.19 -28.89
CA MET A 1 -3.76 61.83 -28.36
C MET A 1 -3.16 62.03 -26.98
N VAL A 2 -3.99 62.06 -25.94
CA VAL A 2 -3.56 62.43 -24.57
C VAL A 2 -3.02 61.16 -23.90
N CYS A 3 -1.72 61.14 -23.64
CA CYS A 3 -1.12 60.13 -22.78
C CYS A 3 -1.60 60.41 -21.35
N ASN A 4 -2.49 59.54 -20.84
CA ASN A 4 -2.83 59.50 -19.42
C ASN A 4 -1.54 59.30 -18.62
N ASN A 5 -1.22 60.25 -17.74
CA ASN A 5 -0.26 60.06 -16.68
C ASN A 5 -0.81 58.99 -15.74
N VAL A 6 -0.32 57.75 -15.90
CA VAL A 6 -0.61 56.66 -14.97
C VAL A 6 0.08 56.98 -13.66
N ASP A 7 -0.72 57.21 -12.61
CA ASP A 7 -0.24 57.40 -11.25
C ASP A 7 0.22 56.03 -10.70
N TRP A 8 1.53 55.79 -10.75
CA TRP A 8 2.16 54.57 -10.28
C TRP A 8 1.95 54.32 -8.78
N ASP A 9 1.76 55.36 -7.97
CA ASP A 9 1.52 55.21 -6.53
C ASP A 9 0.09 54.71 -6.27
N SER A 10 -0.87 55.14 -7.09
CA SER A 10 -2.22 54.55 -7.08
C SER A 10 -2.20 53.09 -7.56
N LEU A 11 -1.41 52.78 -8.59
CA LEU A 11 -1.30 51.44 -9.18
C LEU A 11 -0.61 50.44 -8.25
N PHE A 12 0.41 50.89 -7.52
CA PHE A 12 1.17 50.08 -6.56
C PHE A 12 0.71 50.29 -5.11
N SER A 13 -0.47 50.88 -4.89
CA SER A 13 -1.02 51.05 -3.54
C SER A 13 -1.35 49.69 -2.90
N TYR A 14 -0.88 49.48 -1.66
CA TYR A 14 -1.18 48.28 -0.87
C TYR A 14 -2.35 48.53 0.08
N GLN A 15 -3.43 47.78 -0.11
CA GLN A 15 -4.61 47.85 0.75
C GLN A 15 -4.47 46.86 1.92
N THR A 16 -4.64 47.35 3.14
CA THR A 16 -4.63 46.52 4.37
C THR A 16 -5.95 46.62 5.12
N VAL A 17 -6.31 45.55 5.82
CA VAL A 17 -7.47 45.54 6.70
C VAL A 17 -7.20 46.35 7.97
N LYS A 18 -8.18 47.15 8.40
CA LYS A 18 -8.16 47.83 9.70
C LYS A 18 -8.60 46.85 10.79
N ILE A 19 -7.72 46.59 11.77
CA ILE A 19 -7.96 45.61 12.82
C ILE A 19 -8.39 46.32 14.12
N VAL A 20 -9.39 45.75 14.81
CA VAL A 20 -9.87 46.24 16.11
C VAL A 20 -9.31 45.35 17.22
N ARG A 21 -8.54 45.94 18.15
CA ARG A 21 -7.95 45.20 19.26
C ARG A 21 -8.86 45.23 20.49
N ILE A 22 -9.57 44.13 20.74
CA ILE A 22 -10.44 43.97 21.91
C ILE A 22 -9.62 43.52 23.13
N ARG A 23 -9.63 44.30 24.22
CA ARG A 23 -8.92 43.98 25.47
C ARG A 23 -9.85 43.29 26.49
N ASP A 24 -10.26 42.05 26.20
CA ASP A 24 -11.02 41.19 27.13
C ASP A 24 -10.24 39.90 27.42
N LYS A 25 -10.03 39.60 28.70
CA LYS A 25 -9.32 38.39 29.16
C LYS A 25 -10.04 37.10 28.74
N ARG A 26 -11.38 37.08 28.74
CA ARG A 26 -12.17 35.88 28.43
C ARG A 26 -12.04 35.50 26.96
N LEU A 27 -12.20 36.48 26.07
CA LEU A 27 -12.03 36.31 24.62
C LEU A 27 -10.57 36.02 24.26
N GLY A 28 -9.62 36.69 24.93
CA GLY A 28 -8.19 36.45 24.73
C GLY A 28 -7.78 35.02 25.07
N ILE A 29 -8.22 34.50 26.23
CA ILE A 29 -7.95 33.11 26.64
C ILE A 29 -8.59 32.13 25.66
N LEU A 30 -9.84 32.35 25.25
CA LEU A 30 -10.55 31.49 24.30
C LEU A 30 -9.86 31.45 22.93
N HIS A 31 -9.44 32.60 22.41
CA HIS A 31 -8.72 32.69 21.15
C HIS A 31 -7.36 31.98 21.24
N LEU A 32 -6.59 32.23 22.30
CA LEU A 32 -5.29 31.59 22.50
C LEU A 32 -5.42 30.07 22.72
N SER A 33 -6.47 29.60 23.40
CA SER A 33 -6.70 28.17 23.59
C SER A 33 -7.02 27.47 22.28
N PHE A 34 -7.86 28.05 21.41
CA PHE A 34 -8.12 27.51 20.08
C PHE A 34 -6.86 27.53 19.19
N MET A 35 -6.12 28.64 19.18
CA MET A 35 -4.87 28.73 18.41
C MET A 35 -3.85 27.69 18.87
N GLY A 36 -3.64 27.56 20.19
CA GLY A 36 -2.74 26.57 20.76
C GLY A 36 -3.17 25.14 20.45
N ALA A 37 -4.46 24.82 20.58
CA ALA A 37 -5.00 23.49 20.28
C ALA A 37 -4.85 23.13 18.79
N ILE A 38 -5.11 24.08 17.87
CA ILE A 38 -4.96 23.86 16.43
C ILE A 38 -3.50 23.66 16.06
N ILE A 39 -2.59 24.51 16.57
CA ILE A 39 -1.15 24.36 16.32
C ILE A 39 -0.66 23.00 16.83
N LEU A 40 -1.08 22.62 18.05
CA LEU A 40 -0.74 21.33 18.63
C LEU A 40 -1.26 20.17 17.78
N TYR A 41 -2.50 20.27 17.30
CA TYR A 41 -3.10 19.28 16.41
C TYR A 41 -2.33 19.16 15.09
N ILE A 42 -1.99 20.27 14.43
CA ILE A 42 -1.24 20.27 13.16
C ILE A 42 0.13 19.65 13.35
N VAL A 43 0.88 20.08 14.39
CA VAL A 43 2.24 19.59 14.61
C VAL A 43 2.24 18.12 15.01
N ILE A 44 1.43 17.72 16.00
CA ILE A 44 1.45 16.35 16.53
C ILE A 44 0.71 15.40 15.59
N VAL A 45 -0.55 15.67 15.27
CA VAL A 45 -1.38 14.71 14.53
C VAL A 45 -1.04 14.76 13.06
N THR A 46 -1.06 15.94 12.44
CA THR A 46 -0.94 16.06 10.97
C THR A 46 0.50 15.84 10.48
N ILE A 47 1.47 16.48 11.12
CA ILE A 47 2.88 16.38 10.70
C ILE A 47 3.53 15.12 11.30
N LEU A 48 3.52 14.94 12.62
CA LEU A 48 4.29 13.84 13.23
C LEU A 48 3.63 12.47 13.08
N LEU A 49 2.33 12.33 13.37
CA LEU A 49 1.64 11.03 13.31
C LEU A 49 1.22 10.64 11.89
N GLN A 50 0.61 11.55 11.13
CA GLN A 50 0.11 11.28 9.78
C GLN A 50 1.16 11.49 8.68
N GLN A 51 2.30 12.11 9.01
CA GLN A 51 3.41 12.34 8.07
C GLN A 51 2.98 13.02 6.76
N GLN A 52 2.02 13.95 6.80
CA GLN A 52 1.49 14.61 5.59
C GLN A 52 2.51 15.48 4.84
N TYR A 53 3.74 15.60 5.31
CA TYR A 53 4.85 16.21 4.56
C TYR A 53 5.48 15.25 3.54
N LEU A 54 5.03 13.99 3.49
CA LEU A 54 5.48 12.97 2.57
C LEU A 54 4.47 12.77 1.43
N ALA A 55 4.96 12.76 0.20
CA ALA A 55 4.24 12.16 -0.91
C ALA A 55 4.34 10.64 -0.78
N ILE A 56 3.19 9.97 -0.80
CA ILE A 56 3.07 8.55 -0.53
C ILE A 56 2.67 7.81 -1.81
N GLN A 57 3.30 6.68 -2.08
CA GLN A 57 2.96 5.79 -3.19
C GLN A 57 3.04 4.33 -2.77
N THR A 58 2.12 3.51 -3.30
CA THR A 58 2.21 2.05 -3.22
C THR A 58 3.22 1.54 -4.26
N PRO A 59 4.15 0.65 -3.87
CA PRO A 59 5.15 0.13 -4.78
C PRO A 59 4.52 -0.81 -5.81
N ILE A 60 5.11 -0.81 -7.01
CA ILE A 60 4.88 -1.83 -8.04
C ILE A 60 6.21 -2.51 -8.35
N GLY A 61 6.18 -3.73 -8.87
CA GLY A 61 7.41 -4.45 -9.16
C GLY A 61 7.17 -5.79 -9.83
N SER A 62 8.24 -6.56 -9.98
CA SER A 62 8.23 -7.89 -10.56
C SER A 62 8.88 -8.87 -9.60
N ILE A 63 8.51 -10.14 -9.74
CA ILE A 63 9.03 -11.24 -8.93
C ILE A 63 9.52 -12.34 -9.85
N ARG A 64 10.77 -12.73 -9.65
CA ARG A 64 11.38 -13.91 -10.22
C ARG A 64 11.57 -14.93 -9.10
N ASN A 65 11.07 -16.13 -9.32
CA ASN A 65 11.29 -17.24 -8.41
C ASN A 65 12.04 -18.36 -9.14
N SER A 66 12.78 -19.15 -8.37
CA SER A 66 13.33 -20.43 -8.84
C SER A 66 13.34 -21.43 -7.70
N LEU A 67 13.26 -22.70 -8.06
CA LEU A 67 13.32 -23.81 -7.12
C LEU A 67 14.62 -24.57 -7.34
N LEU A 68 15.19 -25.13 -6.29
CA LEU A 68 16.38 -25.98 -6.37
C LEU A 68 16.18 -27.18 -5.44
N ALA A 69 16.38 -28.38 -6.01
CA ALA A 69 16.31 -29.63 -5.26
C ALA A 69 17.49 -29.74 -4.27
N PRO A 70 17.29 -30.43 -3.13
CA PRO A 70 18.35 -30.65 -2.15
C PRO A 70 19.48 -31.50 -2.73
N ALA A 71 20.73 -31.13 -2.43
CA ALA A 71 21.91 -31.88 -2.88
C ALA A 71 22.00 -33.27 -2.21
N ASN A 72 21.61 -33.37 -0.94
CA ASN A 72 21.57 -34.62 -0.18
C ASN A 72 20.13 -35.11 -0.10
N ARG A 73 19.86 -36.29 -0.64
CA ARG A 73 18.54 -36.93 -0.64
C ARG A 73 18.41 -37.95 0.48
N SER A 74 17.24 -38.04 1.09
CA SER A 74 16.98 -38.93 2.22
C SER A 74 16.43 -40.26 1.72
N GLN A 75 17.10 -41.38 2.03
CA GLN A 75 16.62 -42.71 1.61
C GLN A 75 15.36 -43.16 2.37
N TYR A 76 15.21 -42.73 3.62
CA TYR A 76 14.12 -43.14 4.51
C TYR A 76 13.25 -41.95 4.85
N LEU A 77 12.11 -41.86 4.18
CA LEU A 77 11.09 -40.84 4.39
C LEU A 77 9.82 -41.47 4.97
N PRO A 78 9.25 -40.93 6.05
CA PRO A 78 8.19 -41.61 6.81
C PRO A 78 6.86 -41.68 6.06
N TYR A 79 6.58 -40.72 5.17
CA TYR A 79 5.39 -40.70 4.31
C TYR A 79 5.52 -41.61 3.07
N CYS A 80 6.70 -42.19 2.85
CA CYS A 80 6.98 -43.08 1.72
C CYS A 80 6.84 -44.55 2.11
N GLN A 81 6.35 -45.38 1.19
CA GLN A 81 6.19 -46.83 1.40
C GLN A 81 7.52 -47.56 1.68
N ASN A 82 8.66 -47.00 1.27
CA ASN A 82 9.99 -47.53 1.60
C ASN A 82 10.27 -47.60 3.12
N SER A 83 9.48 -46.90 3.95
CA SER A 83 9.58 -46.94 5.41
C SER A 83 8.90 -48.16 6.05
N THR A 84 8.36 -49.11 5.27
CA THR A 84 7.57 -50.29 5.71
C THR A 84 6.23 -49.98 6.38
N ASN A 85 5.89 -48.70 6.58
CA ASN A 85 4.63 -48.27 7.17
C ASN A 85 3.57 -48.08 6.08
N LEU A 86 2.39 -48.68 6.26
CA LEU A 86 1.23 -48.47 5.37
C LEU A 86 0.57 -47.10 5.60
N ASN A 87 0.69 -46.55 6.81
CA ASN A 87 0.14 -45.26 7.18
C ASN A 87 1.18 -44.41 7.95
N TYR A 88 1.16 -43.10 7.77
CA TYR A 88 1.95 -42.12 8.51
C TYR A 88 1.04 -40.95 8.95
N ASN A 89 1.11 -40.57 10.23
CA ASN A 89 0.21 -39.55 10.83
C ASN A 89 -1.30 -39.77 10.57
N GLY A 90 -1.73 -41.02 10.38
CA GLY A 90 -3.13 -41.37 10.09
C GLY A 90 -3.49 -41.36 8.60
N PHE A 91 -2.55 -41.10 7.70
CA PHE A 91 -2.75 -41.04 6.25
C PHE A 91 -2.02 -42.18 5.52
N PRO A 92 -2.53 -42.68 4.39
CA PRO A 92 -1.89 -43.76 3.63
C PRO A 92 -0.57 -43.30 3.00
N THR A 93 0.46 -44.13 3.11
CA THR A 93 1.75 -43.90 2.45
C THR A 93 1.69 -44.30 0.98
N LYS A 94 2.48 -43.62 0.14
CA LYS A 94 2.59 -43.91 -1.31
C LYS A 94 4.04 -44.16 -1.70
N GLU A 95 4.26 -44.72 -2.88
CA GLU A 95 5.59 -44.78 -3.48
C GLU A 95 6.12 -43.35 -3.64
N CYS A 96 7.42 -43.16 -3.47
CA CYS A 96 8.05 -41.86 -3.59
C CYS A 96 9.03 -41.83 -4.77
N GLN A 97 8.97 -40.74 -5.53
CA GLN A 97 9.88 -40.48 -6.63
C GLN A 97 10.75 -39.26 -6.33
N TYR A 98 12.01 -39.31 -6.76
CA TYR A 98 12.96 -38.21 -6.58
C TYR A 98 13.03 -37.38 -7.86
N TRP A 99 12.19 -36.35 -7.91
CA TRP A 99 12.16 -35.40 -9.01
C TRP A 99 13.13 -34.25 -8.76
N ASP A 100 13.65 -33.67 -9.85
CA ASP A 100 14.45 -32.45 -9.79
C ASP A 100 13.54 -31.20 -9.77
N GLU A 101 14.14 -30.02 -9.64
CA GLU A 101 13.41 -28.76 -9.62
C GLU A 101 12.56 -28.51 -10.86
N THR A 102 13.01 -28.96 -12.03
CA THR A 102 12.34 -28.72 -13.31
C THR A 102 11.07 -29.53 -13.44
N LEU A 103 11.08 -30.76 -12.92
CA LEU A 103 9.93 -31.65 -12.97
C LEU A 103 8.96 -31.39 -11.80
N VAL A 104 9.45 -30.92 -10.64
CA VAL A 104 8.59 -30.55 -9.50
C VAL A 104 7.83 -29.25 -9.74
N MET A 105 8.46 -28.25 -10.37
CA MET A 105 7.85 -26.96 -10.64
C MET A 105 6.97 -27.01 -11.90
N TYR A 106 5.69 -26.64 -11.78
CA TYR A 106 4.80 -26.54 -12.95
C TYR A 106 3.71 -25.46 -12.80
N PRO A 107 3.51 -24.56 -13.76
CA PRO A 107 4.33 -24.35 -14.94
C PRO A 107 5.72 -23.79 -14.56
N PRO A 108 6.77 -24.04 -15.38
CA PRO A 108 8.13 -23.59 -15.09
C PRO A 108 8.30 -22.06 -15.14
N SER A 109 7.37 -21.34 -15.78
CA SER A 109 7.35 -19.88 -15.82
C SER A 109 6.01 -19.34 -15.36
N SER A 110 5.89 -19.03 -14.07
CA SER A 110 4.75 -18.27 -13.55
C SER A 110 5.24 -16.94 -12.99
N GLU A 111 4.69 -15.86 -13.54
CA GLU A 111 4.80 -14.55 -12.90
C GLU A 111 3.99 -14.59 -11.60
N TYR A 112 4.55 -14.02 -10.52
CA TYR A 112 3.89 -13.86 -9.21
C TYR A 112 3.36 -15.12 -8.54
N SER A 113 3.66 -16.32 -9.03
CA SER A 113 3.33 -17.55 -8.31
C SER A 113 4.37 -18.64 -8.51
N LEU A 114 4.41 -19.57 -7.58
CA LEU A 114 5.27 -20.73 -7.59
C LEU A 114 4.42 -21.92 -7.17
N PHE A 115 4.43 -23.00 -7.96
CA PHE A 115 3.78 -24.25 -7.60
C PHE A 115 4.81 -25.35 -7.43
N ILE A 116 4.82 -25.95 -6.24
CA ILE A 116 5.70 -27.04 -5.86
C ILE A 116 4.84 -28.30 -5.75
N THR A 117 5.09 -29.28 -6.62
CA THR A 117 4.36 -30.54 -6.64
C THR A 117 4.77 -31.41 -5.45
N THR A 118 3.79 -31.88 -4.68
CA THR A 118 4.00 -32.80 -3.54
C THR A 118 3.50 -34.21 -3.84
N ARG A 119 2.45 -34.32 -4.68
CA ARG A 119 1.85 -35.59 -5.10
C ARG A 119 1.46 -35.53 -6.57
N VAL A 120 1.58 -36.66 -7.24
CA VAL A 120 1.13 -36.83 -8.62
C VAL A 120 0.27 -38.07 -8.76
N SER A 121 -0.88 -37.91 -9.41
CA SER A 121 -1.62 -39.01 -10.04
C SER A 121 -1.26 -39.01 -11.51
N SER A 122 -0.57 -40.05 -11.93
CA SER A 122 -0.18 -40.25 -13.32
C SER A 122 -1.14 -41.20 -14.02
N SER A 123 -1.46 -40.94 -15.30
CA SER A 123 -2.27 -41.85 -16.12
C SER A 123 -1.92 -41.73 -17.59
N THR A 124 -1.88 -42.86 -18.29
CA THR A 124 -1.70 -42.88 -19.75
C THR A 124 -3.05 -42.79 -20.45
N GLN A 125 -3.14 -41.93 -21.46
CA GLN A 125 -4.34 -41.71 -22.25
C GLN A 125 -4.06 -41.88 -23.73
N GLU A 126 -5.00 -42.52 -24.42
CA GLU A 126 -4.96 -42.79 -25.86
C GLU A 126 -6.29 -42.37 -26.48
N THR A 127 -6.33 -42.12 -27.79
CA THR A 127 -7.59 -41.84 -28.47
C THR A 127 -8.48 -43.08 -28.49
N PHE A 128 -9.78 -42.90 -28.28
CA PHE A 128 -10.72 -44.00 -28.26
C PHE A 128 -10.70 -44.76 -29.59
N ASN A 129 -10.34 -46.04 -29.55
CA ASN A 129 -10.21 -46.90 -30.73
C ASN A 129 -9.30 -46.33 -31.84
N ASN A 130 -8.24 -45.59 -31.49
CA ASN A 130 -7.37 -44.91 -32.46
C ASN A 130 -8.12 -44.01 -33.44
N CYS A 131 -9.20 -43.36 -32.98
CA CYS A 131 -9.90 -42.36 -33.78
C CYS A 131 -8.99 -41.18 -34.12
N SER A 132 -9.31 -40.50 -35.24
CA SER A 132 -8.63 -39.27 -35.64
C SER A 132 -9.16 -38.08 -34.87
N LEU A 133 -8.28 -37.23 -34.33
CA LEU A 133 -8.65 -35.98 -33.65
C LEU A 133 -9.34 -34.94 -34.56
N THR A 134 -9.39 -35.18 -35.87
CA THR A 134 -10.21 -34.39 -36.80
C THR A 134 -11.69 -34.72 -36.70
N GLU A 135 -12.05 -35.87 -36.14
CA GLU A 135 -13.43 -36.31 -35.97
C GLU A 135 -14.02 -35.70 -34.69
N PHE A 136 -15.25 -35.19 -34.79
CA PHE A 136 -15.92 -34.47 -33.70
C PHE A 136 -16.26 -35.35 -32.47
N ASN A 137 -16.32 -36.68 -32.65
CA ASN A 137 -16.63 -37.65 -31.61
C ASN A 137 -15.36 -38.30 -31.01
N CYS A 138 -14.18 -37.95 -31.50
CA CYS A 138 -12.94 -38.53 -31.01
C CYS A 138 -12.61 -37.98 -29.61
N THR A 139 -12.39 -38.88 -28.66
CA THR A 139 -12.12 -38.55 -27.26
C THR A 139 -10.94 -39.35 -26.72
N TYR A 140 -10.29 -38.85 -25.69
CA TYR A 140 -9.23 -39.58 -24.99
C TYR A 140 -9.84 -40.51 -23.93
N VAL A 141 -9.30 -41.72 -23.82
CA VAL A 141 -9.63 -42.68 -22.77
C VAL A 141 -8.38 -43.07 -21.99
N ASN A 142 -8.55 -43.33 -20.70
CA ASN A 142 -7.46 -43.84 -19.87
C ASN A 142 -7.17 -45.29 -20.24
N VAL A 143 -5.90 -45.63 -20.44
CA VAL A 143 -5.46 -47.02 -20.60
C VAL A 143 -5.69 -47.75 -19.28
N ALA A 144 -6.28 -48.94 -19.34
CA ALA A 144 -6.61 -49.74 -18.16
C ALA A 144 -5.36 -50.01 -17.31
N ASN A 145 -5.48 -49.87 -15.99
CA ASN A 145 -4.39 -50.06 -15.01
C ASN A 145 -3.14 -49.17 -15.20
N SER A 146 -3.24 -48.08 -15.96
CA SER A 146 -2.13 -47.12 -16.14
C SER A 146 -2.02 -46.08 -15.03
N THR A 147 -3.02 -45.98 -14.15
CA THR A 147 -3.07 -44.98 -13.09
C THR A 147 -2.13 -45.32 -11.95
N LYS A 148 -1.17 -44.43 -11.66
CA LYS A 148 -0.26 -44.58 -10.50
C LYS A 148 -0.20 -43.29 -9.69
N ASP A 149 -0.31 -43.43 -8.38
CA ASP A 149 -0.19 -42.33 -7.42
C ASP A 149 1.12 -42.42 -6.65
N PHE A 150 1.87 -41.32 -6.62
CA PHE A 150 3.15 -41.25 -5.89
C PHE A 150 3.36 -39.87 -5.27
N TYR A 151 4.19 -39.83 -4.23
CA TYR A 151 4.67 -38.59 -3.60
C TYR A 151 6.03 -38.17 -4.15
N ILE A 152 6.32 -36.88 -4.05
CA ILE A 152 7.64 -36.35 -4.34
C ILE A 152 8.47 -36.40 -3.06
N ALA A 153 9.64 -37.04 -3.14
CA ALA A 153 10.57 -37.18 -2.04
C ALA A 153 11.28 -35.86 -1.71
N ASP A 154 11.63 -35.67 -0.43
CA ASP A 154 12.43 -34.55 0.09
C ASP A 154 11.89 -33.13 -0.17
N VAL A 155 10.63 -33.00 -0.63
CA VAL A 155 10.02 -31.72 -1.03
C VAL A 155 10.08 -30.64 0.05
N ASP A 156 10.07 -31.03 1.33
CA ASP A 156 10.15 -30.14 2.49
C ASP A 156 11.48 -29.36 2.54
N THR A 157 12.55 -29.94 2.00
CA THR A 157 13.91 -29.37 2.01
C THR A 157 14.27 -28.62 0.73
N PHE A 158 13.36 -28.56 -0.25
CA PHE A 158 13.59 -27.80 -1.48
C PHE A 158 13.78 -26.32 -1.15
N THR A 159 14.71 -25.68 -1.84
CA THR A 159 15.01 -24.27 -1.64
C THR A 159 14.37 -23.42 -2.73
N VAL A 160 13.68 -22.37 -2.30
CA VAL A 160 13.01 -21.38 -3.11
C VAL A 160 13.84 -20.10 -3.07
N LEU A 161 14.32 -19.67 -4.22
CA LEU A 161 14.87 -18.34 -4.41
C LEU A 161 13.74 -17.37 -4.73
N VAL A 162 13.69 -16.26 -4.02
CA VAL A 162 12.74 -15.16 -4.27
C VAL A 162 13.55 -13.91 -4.60
N ASP A 163 13.54 -13.51 -5.86
CA ASP A 163 14.13 -12.26 -6.32
C ASP A 163 13.01 -11.30 -6.72
N HIS A 164 13.03 -10.10 -6.17
CA HIS A 164 11.96 -9.14 -6.36
C HIS A 164 12.51 -7.75 -6.61
N THR A 165 11.76 -6.98 -7.40
CA THR A 165 12.02 -5.56 -7.65
C THR A 165 10.89 -4.73 -7.08
N MET A 166 11.20 -3.48 -6.73
CA MET A 166 10.23 -2.52 -6.25
C MET A 166 10.53 -1.15 -6.85
N ALA A 167 9.48 -0.52 -7.35
CA ALA A 167 9.51 0.80 -7.94
C ALA A 167 8.31 1.62 -7.46
N ALA A 168 8.55 2.89 -7.16
CA ALA A 168 7.55 3.93 -6.98
C ALA A 168 7.88 5.03 -8.00
N PRO A 169 7.33 4.94 -9.24
CA PRO A 169 7.73 5.81 -10.34
C PRO A 169 7.46 7.30 -10.09
N THR A 170 6.37 7.65 -9.39
CA THR A 170 6.05 9.08 -9.14
C THR A 170 7.00 9.69 -8.12
N LEU A 171 7.57 8.87 -7.23
CA LEU A 171 8.58 9.29 -6.25
C LEU A 171 10.02 9.17 -6.78
N GLY A 172 10.21 8.52 -7.94
CA GLY A 172 11.51 8.21 -8.51
C GLY A 172 12.34 7.26 -7.65
N ILE A 173 11.69 6.27 -7.02
CA ILE A 173 12.32 5.28 -6.15
C ILE A 173 12.34 3.94 -6.88
N GLN A 174 13.48 3.28 -6.93
CA GLN A 174 13.61 1.94 -7.49
C GLN A 174 14.73 1.16 -6.78
N TYR A 175 14.44 -0.08 -6.40
CA TYR A 175 15.39 -0.98 -5.76
C TYR A 175 15.15 -2.44 -6.16
N ASN A 176 16.21 -3.22 -6.12
CA ASN A 176 16.15 -4.68 -6.17
C ASN A 176 16.22 -5.26 -4.74
N ALA A 177 15.75 -6.50 -4.56
CA ALA A 177 15.78 -7.23 -3.29
C ALA A 177 17.14 -7.14 -2.59
N LYS A 178 18.22 -7.42 -3.33
CA LYS A 178 19.61 -7.39 -2.81
C LYS A 178 20.04 -6.06 -2.20
N GLN A 179 19.44 -4.95 -2.63
CA GLN A 179 19.82 -3.61 -2.17
C GLN A 179 19.07 -3.22 -0.89
N LEU A 180 18.07 -4.00 -0.50
CA LEU A 180 17.18 -3.68 0.59
C LEU A 180 17.42 -4.62 1.77
N PRO A 181 17.52 -4.11 3.00
CA PRO A 181 17.41 -4.95 4.17
C PRO A 181 15.97 -5.44 4.33
N GLY A 182 15.82 -6.65 4.84
CA GLY A 182 14.51 -7.25 5.05
C GLY A 182 14.50 -8.26 6.20
N PHE A 183 13.32 -8.78 6.50
CA PHE A 183 13.15 -9.88 7.46
C PHE A 183 11.81 -10.57 7.26
N MET A 184 11.67 -11.74 7.86
CA MET A 184 10.45 -12.53 7.81
C MET A 184 9.61 -12.33 9.07
N LEU A 185 8.29 -12.29 8.90
CA LEU A 185 7.29 -12.28 9.95
C LEU A 185 6.51 -13.60 9.91
N ASN A 186 6.02 -14.04 11.07
CA ASN A 186 5.00 -15.09 11.12
C ASN A 186 3.62 -14.54 10.78
N SER A 187 2.63 -15.43 10.66
CA SER A 187 1.20 -15.10 10.48
C SER A 187 0.64 -14.09 11.51
N LYS A 188 1.30 -13.95 12.67
CA LYS A 188 0.92 -13.05 13.78
C LYS A 188 1.70 -11.73 13.78
N GLY A 189 2.49 -11.46 12.73
CA GLY A 189 3.29 -10.24 12.59
C GLY A 189 4.54 -10.16 13.50
N LYS A 190 4.96 -11.27 14.11
CA LYS A 190 6.18 -11.36 14.93
C LYS A 190 7.37 -11.76 14.08
N LYS A 191 8.51 -11.07 14.28
CA LYS A 191 9.77 -11.39 13.60
C LYS A 191 10.26 -12.80 13.90
N ILE A 192 10.58 -13.55 12.84
CA ILE A 192 11.15 -14.91 12.91
C ILE A 192 12.67 -14.83 12.74
N THR A 193 13.39 -15.68 13.49
CA THR A 193 14.82 -15.92 13.29
C THR A 193 15.01 -17.12 12.37
N LEU A 194 15.68 -16.89 11.24
CA LEU A 194 15.96 -17.93 10.25
C LEU A 194 17.28 -18.64 10.58
N THR A 195 17.30 -19.95 10.39
CA THR A 195 18.52 -20.78 10.47
C THR A 195 19.02 -21.10 9.06
N PRO A 196 20.35 -21.19 8.85
CA PRO A 196 20.90 -21.64 7.57
C PRO A 196 20.28 -22.97 7.13
N PRO A 197 19.98 -23.17 5.83
CA PRO A 197 20.38 -22.36 4.68
C PRO A 197 19.47 -21.16 4.37
N ASN A 198 18.49 -20.87 5.23
CA ASN A 198 17.52 -19.80 5.00
C ASN A 198 18.14 -18.41 5.19
N ILE A 199 18.04 -17.56 4.17
CA ILE A 199 18.58 -16.20 4.16
C ILE A 199 17.50 -15.29 3.59
N VAL A 200 17.19 -14.21 4.32
CA VAL A 200 16.25 -13.17 3.87
C VAL A 200 16.78 -11.81 4.27
N GLY A 201 16.75 -10.85 3.35
CA GLY A 201 16.95 -9.44 3.67
C GLY A 201 18.37 -9.07 4.05
N VAL A 202 19.35 -9.86 3.58
CA VAL A 202 20.78 -9.58 3.73
C VAL A 202 21.25 -8.86 2.47
N VAL A 203 21.81 -7.67 2.65
CA VAL A 203 22.31 -6.84 1.54
C VAL A 203 23.36 -7.60 0.72
N ASP A 204 23.28 -7.46 -0.59
CA ASP A 204 24.11 -8.13 -1.61
C ASP A 204 23.91 -9.66 -1.73
N GLN A 205 22.92 -10.24 -1.04
CA GLN A 205 22.58 -11.67 -1.13
C GLN A 205 21.17 -11.89 -1.68
N TYR A 206 20.94 -13.06 -2.28
CA TYR A 206 19.61 -13.48 -2.70
C TYR A 206 18.82 -14.03 -1.51
N ASP A 207 17.51 -13.84 -1.52
CA ASP A 207 16.64 -14.50 -0.55
C ASP A 207 16.43 -15.94 -0.96
N ILE A 208 16.76 -16.85 -0.05
CA ILE A 208 16.65 -18.28 -0.23
C ILE A 208 15.94 -18.86 1.00
N LEU A 209 14.87 -19.61 0.76
CA LEU A 209 14.03 -20.19 1.81
C LEU A 209 13.73 -21.65 1.50
N THR A 210 13.85 -22.54 2.47
CA THR A 210 13.33 -23.90 2.35
C THR A 210 11.81 -23.88 2.39
N LEU A 211 11.17 -24.87 1.76
CA LEU A 211 9.73 -25.03 1.86
C LEU A 211 9.30 -25.18 3.33
N ASP A 212 10.05 -25.94 4.13
CA ASP A 212 9.82 -26.07 5.57
C ASP A 212 9.85 -24.72 6.31
N ALA A 213 10.79 -23.83 6.00
CA ALA A 213 10.84 -22.49 6.60
C ALA A 213 9.62 -21.64 6.22
N ILE A 214 9.14 -21.76 4.98
CA ILE A 214 7.93 -21.09 4.49
C ILE A 214 6.69 -21.61 5.23
N LEU A 215 6.57 -22.93 5.39
CA LEU A 215 5.45 -23.56 6.10
C LEU A 215 5.44 -23.14 7.58
N ASN A 216 6.59 -23.19 8.24
CA ASN A 216 6.73 -22.75 9.62
C ASN A 216 6.39 -21.27 9.80
N ALA A 217 6.73 -20.41 8.82
CA ALA A 217 6.35 -18.99 8.85
C ALA A 217 4.83 -18.77 8.70
N ALA A 218 4.14 -19.68 8.00
CA ALA A 218 2.68 -19.69 7.86
C ALA A 218 1.96 -20.38 9.04
N ASP A 219 2.65 -20.68 10.15
CA ASP A 219 2.15 -21.47 11.29
C ASP A 219 1.68 -22.90 10.92
N ILE A 220 2.28 -23.51 9.88
CA ILE A 220 2.01 -24.88 9.45
C ILE A 220 3.16 -25.78 9.90
N ALA A 221 2.87 -26.79 10.73
CA ALA A 221 3.89 -27.63 11.34
C ALA A 221 4.56 -28.62 10.36
N SER A 222 3.82 -29.15 9.38
CA SER A 222 4.32 -30.11 8.40
C SER A 222 3.30 -30.29 7.27
N LEU A 223 3.75 -30.72 6.09
CA LEU A 223 2.85 -31.16 5.01
C LEU A 223 2.07 -32.43 5.38
N ASP A 224 2.54 -33.19 6.37
CA ASP A 224 1.92 -34.45 6.79
C ASP A 224 0.83 -34.27 7.87
N SER A 225 0.42 -33.02 8.16
CA SER A 225 -0.75 -32.74 8.99
C SER A 225 -2.06 -32.88 8.19
N PRO A 226 -3.22 -32.96 8.87
CA PRO A 226 -4.52 -32.99 8.19
C PRO A 226 -4.72 -31.79 7.25
N GLY A 227 -5.29 -32.06 6.08
CA GLY A 227 -5.63 -31.05 5.08
C GLY A 227 -6.71 -30.11 5.59
N PHE A 228 -6.60 -28.83 5.22
CA PHE A 228 -7.53 -27.79 5.66
C PHE A 228 -8.92 -27.94 5.04
N SER A 229 -9.00 -28.29 3.74
CA SER A 229 -10.28 -28.53 3.05
C SER A 229 -10.89 -29.90 3.38
N ASN A 230 -10.07 -30.90 3.65
CA ASN A 230 -10.50 -32.26 3.94
C ASN A 230 -9.54 -32.94 4.91
N SER A 231 -10.00 -33.14 6.15
CA SER A 231 -9.21 -33.73 7.22
C SER A 231 -8.89 -35.22 7.04
N SER A 232 -9.55 -35.91 6.09
CA SER A 232 -9.26 -37.32 5.79
C SER A 232 -7.96 -37.53 5.01
N ARG A 233 -7.33 -36.45 4.53
CA ARG A 233 -6.09 -36.47 3.74
C ARG A 233 -5.07 -35.53 4.34
N SER A 234 -3.79 -35.77 4.07
CA SER A 234 -2.73 -34.86 4.46
C SER A 234 -2.65 -33.67 3.52
N ILE A 235 -2.00 -32.59 3.96
CA ILE A 235 -1.77 -31.44 3.08
C ILE A 235 -0.86 -31.83 1.89
N ARG A 236 0.10 -32.74 2.11
CA ARG A 236 0.92 -33.34 1.05
C ARG A 236 0.06 -33.99 -0.04
N ASP A 237 -1.07 -34.58 0.32
CA ASP A 237 -1.94 -35.29 -0.62
C ASP A 237 -2.88 -34.37 -1.39
N ASP A 238 -3.53 -33.43 -0.70
CA ASP A 238 -4.54 -32.56 -1.28
C ASP A 238 -3.98 -31.26 -1.89
N GLY A 239 -2.86 -30.76 -1.37
CA GLY A 239 -2.28 -29.47 -1.72
C GLY A 239 -2.87 -28.30 -0.91
N MET A 240 -2.23 -27.13 -1.02
CA MET A 240 -2.63 -25.91 -0.32
C MET A 240 -2.30 -24.67 -1.15
N LEU A 241 -2.87 -23.53 -0.75
CA LEU A 241 -2.57 -22.22 -1.31
C LEU A 241 -2.09 -21.27 -0.21
N LEU A 242 -0.92 -20.66 -0.44
CA LEU A 242 -0.31 -19.66 0.43
C LEU A 242 -0.21 -18.32 -0.31
N PHE A 243 -0.53 -17.22 0.38
CA PHE A 243 -0.09 -15.89 -0.03
C PHE A 243 1.23 -15.54 0.63
N CYS A 244 2.16 -15.02 -0.15
CA CYS A 244 3.39 -14.39 0.33
C CYS A 244 3.26 -12.88 0.12
N PHE A 245 3.01 -12.12 1.19
CA PHE A 245 3.00 -10.67 1.13
C PHE A 245 4.42 -10.14 1.27
N ILE A 246 4.86 -9.39 0.26
CA ILE A 246 6.10 -8.63 0.27
C ILE A 246 5.74 -7.17 0.55
N THR A 247 5.86 -6.76 1.80
CA THR A 247 5.46 -5.41 2.24
C THR A 247 6.67 -4.50 2.30
N TYR A 248 6.69 -3.45 1.48
CA TYR A 248 7.75 -2.45 1.47
C TYR A 248 7.39 -1.23 2.30
N SER A 249 8.33 -0.72 3.08
CA SER A 249 8.13 0.54 3.79
C SER A 249 9.45 1.24 4.14
N ASN A 250 9.39 2.56 4.18
CA ASN A 250 10.40 3.46 4.75
C ASN A 250 9.79 4.46 5.76
N THR A 251 8.49 4.39 6.00
CA THR A 251 7.72 5.36 6.81
C THR A 251 7.71 5.00 8.31
N PHE A 252 8.00 3.75 8.65
CA PHE A 252 8.02 3.28 10.05
C PHE A 252 9.18 3.83 10.89
N THR A 253 10.20 4.44 10.26
CA THR A 253 11.35 5.02 10.96
C THR A 253 11.36 6.52 10.76
N TYR A 254 11.91 7.28 11.71
CA TYR A 254 12.14 8.73 11.57
C TYR A 254 13.01 9.12 10.35
N SER A 255 13.72 8.16 9.76
CA SER A 255 14.57 8.34 8.58
C SER A 255 13.88 7.73 7.36
N THR A 256 13.37 8.59 6.48
CA THR A 256 12.70 8.21 5.23
C THR A 256 13.66 7.68 4.16
N SER A 257 14.97 7.73 4.39
CA SER A 257 15.98 7.15 3.49
C SER A 257 16.20 5.65 3.71
N LYS A 258 15.63 5.05 4.76
CA LYS A 258 15.80 3.64 5.09
C LYS A 258 14.62 2.82 4.59
N TYR A 259 14.79 2.25 3.40
CA TYR A 259 13.84 1.31 2.80
C TYR A 259 14.07 -0.09 3.35
N ARG A 260 12.99 -0.84 3.59
CA ARG A 260 13.04 -2.25 3.96
C ARG A 260 11.82 -2.98 3.43
N TYR A 261 11.92 -4.30 3.34
CA TYR A 261 10.79 -5.16 3.03
C TYR A 261 10.60 -6.23 4.10
N THR A 262 9.39 -6.77 4.17
CA THR A 262 9.07 -7.90 5.02
C THR A 262 8.30 -8.96 4.26
N TYR A 263 8.61 -10.23 4.50
CA TYR A 263 7.81 -11.36 4.04
C TYR A 263 6.83 -11.80 5.12
N GLU A 264 5.60 -12.08 4.73
CA GLU A 264 4.58 -12.68 5.59
C GLU A 264 3.80 -13.72 4.78
N PHE A 265 3.70 -14.93 5.32
CA PHE A 265 3.02 -16.05 4.66
C PHE A 265 1.67 -16.31 5.32
N HIS A 266 0.61 -16.28 4.52
CA HIS A 266 -0.76 -16.47 4.96
C HIS A 266 -1.38 -17.66 4.23
N LEU A 267 -1.92 -18.59 4.99
CA LEU A 267 -2.70 -19.70 4.46
C LEU A 267 -4.08 -19.23 4.00
N ILE A 268 -4.54 -19.75 2.87
CA ILE A 268 -5.94 -19.63 2.47
C ILE A 268 -6.70 -20.89 2.89
N GLU A 269 -7.48 -20.73 3.96
CA GLU A 269 -8.29 -21.78 4.56
C GLU A 269 -9.28 -22.39 3.56
N ASP A 270 -9.66 -23.65 3.81
CA ASP A 270 -10.62 -24.42 3.01
C ASP A 270 -10.30 -24.56 1.51
N THR A 271 -9.05 -24.33 1.11
CA THR A 271 -8.60 -24.51 -0.28
C THR A 271 -7.72 -25.74 -0.45
N LYS A 272 -7.77 -26.29 -1.67
CA LYS A 272 -6.82 -27.28 -2.19
C LYS A 272 -6.30 -26.78 -3.52
N PHE A 273 -5.07 -27.12 -3.86
CA PHE A 273 -4.51 -26.74 -5.15
C PHE A 273 -4.05 -27.95 -5.95
N LYS A 274 -4.56 -28.05 -7.18
CA LYS A 274 -4.17 -29.06 -8.17
C LYS A 274 -4.09 -28.46 -9.56
N ILE A 275 -3.23 -29.03 -10.39
CA ILE A 275 -3.05 -28.67 -11.79
C ILE A 275 -2.81 -29.92 -12.63
N VAL A 276 -3.31 -29.92 -13.87
CA VAL A 276 -3.11 -31.03 -14.81
C VAL A 276 -2.10 -30.62 -15.86
N GLU A 277 -1.10 -31.47 -16.05
CA GLU A 277 -0.08 -31.34 -17.09
C GLU A 277 -0.23 -32.51 -18.09
N PRO A 278 -0.45 -32.23 -19.38
CA PRO A 278 -0.32 -33.23 -20.43
C PRO A 278 1.12 -33.27 -20.96
N ILE A 279 1.67 -34.47 -21.07
CA ILE A 279 2.95 -34.75 -21.72
C ILE A 279 2.65 -35.63 -22.94
N TYR A 280 2.99 -35.14 -24.12
CA TYR A 280 2.85 -35.91 -25.36
C TYR A 280 4.08 -36.79 -25.52
N LEU A 281 3.87 -38.09 -25.79
CA LEU A 281 4.97 -39.04 -25.92
C LEU A 281 5.53 -38.95 -27.34
N ASP A 282 5.00 -39.75 -28.25
CA ASP A 282 5.41 -39.79 -29.65
C ASP A 282 4.49 -38.93 -30.54
N ASP A 283 3.21 -38.85 -30.21
CA ASP A 283 2.21 -38.09 -30.95
C ASP A 283 1.20 -37.40 -30.03
N VAL A 284 0.25 -36.68 -30.63
CA VAL A 284 -0.85 -36.03 -29.90
C VAL A 284 -1.92 -37.02 -29.44
N ASN A 285 -1.98 -38.22 -30.02
CA ASN A 285 -3.00 -39.23 -29.70
C ASN A 285 -2.67 -39.98 -28.41
N HIS A 286 -1.39 -40.15 -28.10
CA HIS A 286 -0.86 -40.81 -26.91
C HIS A 286 -0.26 -39.77 -25.98
N ARG A 287 -0.92 -39.55 -24.85
CA ARG A 287 -0.47 -38.58 -23.87
C ARG A 287 -0.40 -39.19 -22.50
N TYR A 288 0.58 -38.73 -21.75
CA TYR A 288 0.72 -38.98 -20.34
C TYR A 288 0.15 -37.79 -19.57
N ILE A 289 -0.74 -38.05 -18.62
CA ILE A 289 -1.36 -37.00 -17.81
C ILE A 289 -0.80 -37.06 -16.41
N PHE A 290 -0.19 -35.96 -15.97
CA PHE A 290 0.12 -35.71 -14.56
C PHE A 290 -0.96 -34.83 -13.96
N ASN A 291 -1.77 -35.40 -13.07
CA ASN A 291 -2.64 -34.62 -12.18
C ASN A 291 -1.87 -34.34 -10.88
N ARG A 292 -1.30 -33.15 -10.80
CA ARG A 292 -0.37 -32.70 -9.77
C ARG A 292 -1.13 -32.00 -8.65
N HIS A 293 -0.76 -32.30 -7.42
CA HIS A 293 -1.21 -31.63 -6.21
C HIS A 293 0.01 -31.11 -5.46
N GLY A 294 -0.16 -30.02 -4.71
CA GLY A 294 0.92 -29.48 -3.90
C GLY A 294 0.72 -28.06 -3.42
N VAL A 295 1.83 -27.40 -3.11
CA VAL A 295 1.85 -26.09 -2.49
C VAL A 295 1.92 -25.03 -3.58
N ARG A 296 0.90 -24.19 -3.68
CA ARG A 296 0.94 -22.99 -4.52
C ARG A 296 1.18 -21.77 -3.66
N ILE A 297 2.26 -21.06 -3.93
CA ILE A 297 2.58 -19.77 -3.32
C ILE A 297 2.25 -18.68 -4.33
N ILE A 298 1.42 -17.71 -3.96
CA ILE A 298 1.13 -16.53 -4.75
C ILE A 298 1.77 -15.33 -4.05
N PHE A 299 2.64 -14.64 -4.75
CA PHE A 299 3.38 -13.50 -4.23
C PHE A 299 2.63 -12.20 -4.51
N ILE A 300 2.43 -11.39 -3.48
CA ILE A 300 1.70 -10.13 -3.53
C ILE A 300 2.62 -9.02 -3.03
N GLN A 301 2.95 -8.07 -3.91
CA GLN A 301 3.73 -6.90 -3.54
C GLN A 301 2.79 -5.79 -3.05
N THR A 302 3.10 -5.24 -1.88
CA THR A 302 2.31 -4.17 -1.26
C THR A 302 3.19 -3.28 -0.40
N GLY A 303 2.62 -2.24 0.18
CA GLY A 303 3.32 -1.37 1.13
C GLY A 303 3.12 0.10 0.86
N GLN A 304 3.89 0.90 1.60
CA GLN A 304 3.74 2.34 1.62
C GLN A 304 5.13 2.99 1.61
N LEU A 305 5.45 3.66 0.52
CA LEU A 305 6.69 4.40 0.36
C LEU A 305 6.40 5.89 0.44
N GLY A 306 7.15 6.60 1.28
CA GLY A 306 7.04 8.04 1.46
C GLY A 306 8.32 8.75 1.06
N LYS A 307 8.22 9.83 0.29
CA LYS A 307 9.34 10.74 0.02
C LYS A 307 8.93 12.16 0.40
N PHE A 308 9.85 12.93 0.96
CA PHE A 308 9.58 14.34 1.23
C PHE A 308 9.19 15.05 -0.06
N ASP A 309 8.06 15.75 -0.01
CA ASP A 309 7.58 16.56 -1.11
C ASP A 309 7.16 17.94 -0.60
N PHE A 310 7.81 18.97 -1.13
CA PHE A 310 7.60 20.35 -0.69
C PHE A 310 6.18 20.83 -0.99
N GLN A 311 5.62 20.43 -2.13
CA GLN A 311 4.26 20.82 -2.51
C GLN A 311 3.23 20.24 -1.54
N THR A 312 3.33 18.96 -1.21
CA THR A 312 2.45 18.29 -0.23
C THR A 312 2.57 18.96 1.14
N SER A 313 3.80 19.23 1.61
CA SER A 313 4.02 19.94 2.86
C SER A 313 3.41 21.35 2.87
N LEU A 314 3.50 22.08 1.75
CA LEU A 314 2.92 23.42 1.62
C LEU A 314 1.39 23.37 1.65
N LEU A 315 0.78 22.38 0.97
CA LEU A 315 -0.68 22.18 0.99
C LEU A 315 -1.17 21.90 2.41
N THR A 316 -0.51 21.01 3.14
CA THR A 316 -0.83 20.74 4.56
C THR A 316 -0.72 21.99 5.43
N PHE A 317 0.32 22.82 5.21
CA PHE A 317 0.49 24.06 5.94
C PHE A 317 -0.61 25.09 5.63
N VAL A 318 -0.98 25.25 4.36
CA VAL A 318 -2.07 26.14 3.92
C VAL A 318 -3.40 25.71 4.52
N SER A 319 -3.70 24.40 4.52
CA SER A 319 -4.89 23.86 5.20
C SER A 319 -4.88 24.16 6.70
N GLY A 320 -3.71 24.07 7.34
CA GLY A 320 -3.51 24.45 8.74
C GLY A 320 -3.84 25.92 9.02
N ILE A 321 -3.37 26.84 8.18
CA ILE A 321 -3.71 28.27 8.29
C ILE A 321 -5.22 28.50 8.15
N GLY A 322 -5.87 27.77 7.23
CA GLY A 322 -7.33 27.83 7.07
C GLY A 322 -8.09 27.47 8.34
N LEU A 323 -7.60 26.51 9.14
CA LEU A 323 -8.26 26.16 10.40
C LEU A 323 -8.10 27.26 11.47
N LEU A 324 -6.96 27.97 11.48
CA LEU A 324 -6.75 29.11 12.37
C LEU A 324 -7.72 30.25 12.06
N THR A 325 -8.02 30.54 10.79
CA THR A 325 -8.99 31.59 10.43
C THR A 325 -10.41 31.22 10.86
N VAL A 326 -10.80 29.94 10.75
CA VAL A 326 -12.09 29.45 11.26
C VAL A 326 -12.20 29.66 12.77
N ALA A 327 -11.14 29.41 13.54
CA ALA A 327 -11.13 29.68 14.97
C ALA A 327 -11.37 31.17 15.30
N THR A 328 -10.77 32.09 14.53
CA THR A 328 -11.02 33.53 14.72
C THR A 328 -12.48 33.89 14.47
N LEU A 329 -13.10 33.32 13.43
CA LEU A 329 -14.53 33.53 13.13
C LEU A 329 -15.44 33.04 14.25
N VAL A 330 -15.11 31.89 14.86
CA VAL A 330 -15.88 31.37 16.00
C VAL A 330 -15.78 32.32 17.20
N VAL A 331 -14.58 32.79 17.54
CA VAL A 331 -14.39 33.76 18.64
C VAL A 331 -15.13 35.07 18.35
N ASP A 332 -15.11 35.52 17.10
CA ASP A 332 -15.84 36.70 16.65
C ASP A 332 -17.35 36.57 16.81
N ILE A 333 -17.92 35.42 16.44
CA ILE A 333 -19.35 35.13 16.63
C ILE A 333 -19.68 35.13 18.13
N ILE A 334 -18.82 34.55 18.97
CA ILE A 334 -18.99 34.55 20.42
C ILE A 334 -18.96 35.98 20.98
N ALA A 335 -18.03 36.81 20.52
CA ALA A 335 -17.92 38.20 20.96
C ALA A 335 -19.18 39.02 20.61
N VAL A 336 -19.68 38.91 19.38
CA VAL A 336 -20.76 39.77 18.86
C VAL A 336 -22.16 39.22 19.16
N ARG A 337 -22.35 37.91 19.38
CA ARG A 337 -23.69 37.34 19.59
C ARG A 337 -23.95 36.82 21.01
N LEU A 338 -22.94 36.22 21.65
CA LEU A 338 -23.12 35.45 22.89
C LEU A 338 -22.75 36.23 24.16
N LEU A 339 -21.70 37.05 24.15
CA LEU A 339 -21.26 37.73 25.37
C LEU A 339 -22.25 38.83 25.85
N PRO A 340 -22.36 39.08 27.17
CA PRO A 340 -23.27 40.10 27.71
C PRO A 340 -22.99 41.52 27.18
N GLN A 341 -21.74 41.80 26.81
CA GLN A 341 -21.28 43.10 26.30
C GLN A 341 -21.32 43.18 24.76
N ARG A 342 -22.04 42.27 24.10
CA ARG A 342 -22.13 42.15 22.64
C ARG A 342 -22.38 43.45 21.89
N ASN A 343 -23.21 44.34 22.41
CA ASN A 343 -23.55 45.61 21.75
C ASN A 343 -22.31 46.52 21.64
N LYS A 344 -21.45 46.53 22.67
CA LYS A 344 -20.17 47.27 22.65
C LYS A 344 -19.20 46.65 21.65
N TYR A 345 -19.10 45.33 21.60
CA TYR A 345 -18.26 44.63 20.62
C TYR A 345 -18.73 44.87 19.18
N SER A 346 -20.04 44.85 18.94
CA SER A 346 -20.65 45.12 17.63
C SER A 346 -20.34 46.54 17.15
N MET A 347 -20.52 47.54 18.02
CA MET A 347 -20.27 48.95 17.67
C MET A 347 -18.79 49.24 17.38
N MET A 348 -17.87 48.51 18.00
CA MET A 348 -16.43 48.66 17.73
C MET A 348 -15.99 47.90 16.48
N LYS A 349 -16.66 46.79 16.14
CA LYS A 349 -16.31 45.95 14.98
C LYS A 349 -16.93 46.44 13.67
N TYR A 350 -18.19 46.87 13.70
CA TYR A 350 -18.92 47.32 12.53
C TYR A 350 -19.04 48.85 12.53
N GLN A 351 -18.71 49.46 11.40
CA GLN A 351 -18.92 50.88 11.17
C GLN A 351 -20.05 51.04 10.14
N ASP A 352 -21.20 51.55 10.58
CA ASP A 352 -22.34 51.77 9.71
C ASP A 352 -22.12 53.02 8.84
N SER A 353 -21.92 52.83 7.54
CA SER A 353 -21.87 53.92 6.57
C SER A 353 -23.24 54.05 5.89
N GLY A 354 -24.03 55.03 6.31
CA GLY A 354 -25.30 55.35 5.66
C GLY A 354 -25.07 55.97 4.27
N LEU A 355 -25.59 55.34 3.22
CA LEU A 355 -25.70 55.98 1.91
C LEU A 355 -26.78 57.07 2.00
N LYS A 356 -26.38 58.35 1.98
CA LYS A 356 -27.34 59.44 1.77
C LYS A 356 -27.93 59.29 0.37
N ARG A 357 -29.15 58.76 0.25
CA ARG A 357 -29.94 58.91 -0.98
C ARG A 357 -30.17 60.41 -1.20
N LYS A 358 -29.63 60.97 -2.28
CA LYS A 358 -29.99 62.33 -2.71
C LYS A 358 -31.50 62.33 -3.00
N PRO A 359 -32.29 63.25 -2.41
CA PRO A 359 -33.65 63.46 -2.86
C PRO A 359 -33.61 63.93 -4.33
N LEU A 360 -34.46 63.34 -5.17
CA LEU A 360 -34.71 63.85 -6.51
C LEU A 360 -35.33 65.25 -6.35
N LEU A 361 -34.61 66.28 -6.80
CA LEU A 361 -35.11 67.65 -6.89
C LEU A 361 -36.26 67.70 -7.89
N GLY A 362 -37.40 68.21 -7.42
CA GLY A 362 -38.58 68.52 -8.21
C GLY A 362 -39.66 69.04 -7.29
N ASP A 363 -39.53 70.30 -6.87
CA ASP A 363 -40.56 71.33 -7.07
C ASP A 363 -40.25 72.60 -6.27
N SER A 364 -40.18 73.70 -7.04
CA SER A 364 -40.54 75.08 -6.67
C SER A 364 -39.57 75.94 -5.82
N GLU A 365 -38.94 76.90 -6.53
CA GLU A 365 -38.89 78.36 -6.25
C GLU A 365 -38.48 78.88 -4.85
N THR A 366 -37.73 79.96 -4.62
CA THR A 366 -37.08 81.05 -5.40
C THR A 366 -36.23 81.90 -4.39
N ILE A 367 -35.34 82.78 -4.91
CA ILE A 367 -34.69 83.97 -4.27
C ILE A 367 -33.52 83.64 -3.29
N GLU A 368 -32.30 84.20 -3.32
CA GLU A 368 -31.56 85.24 -4.06
C GLU A 368 -30.03 85.00 -3.87
N PRO A 369 -29.11 85.61 -4.66
CA PRO A 369 -27.66 85.38 -4.55
C PRO A 369 -26.94 86.46 -3.72
N GLU A 370 -26.14 86.07 -2.73
CA GLU A 370 -25.09 86.93 -2.17
C GLU A 370 -23.70 86.47 -2.63
N THR A 371 -23.02 87.39 -3.32
CA THR A 371 -21.62 87.34 -3.76
C THR A 371 -20.63 87.56 -2.61
N PRO A 372 -19.34 87.19 -2.79
CA PRO A 372 -18.40 86.94 -1.70
C PRO A 372 -17.66 88.21 -1.25
N ASN A 373 -17.39 88.33 0.06
CA ASN A 373 -16.48 89.34 0.58
C ASN A 373 -15.18 88.69 1.08
N GLN A 374 -14.11 89.08 0.38
CA GLN A 374 -12.70 88.84 0.59
C GLN A 374 -12.18 89.68 1.77
N LYS A 375 -11.33 89.12 2.63
CA LYS A 375 -10.28 89.87 3.34
C LYS A 375 -9.05 89.00 3.58
N ASP A 376 -8.02 89.31 2.81
CA ASP A 376 -6.62 89.02 3.10
C ASP A 376 -6.18 89.80 4.36
N GLU A 377 -5.41 89.16 5.23
CA GLU A 377 -4.43 89.84 6.08
C GLU A 377 -3.05 89.25 5.80
N SER A 378 -2.22 90.11 5.24
CA SER A 378 -0.81 89.91 4.95
C SER A 378 0.01 90.29 6.18
N GLY A 379 0.98 89.44 6.52
CA GLY A 379 2.08 89.73 7.45
C GLY A 379 3.38 89.27 6.83
N ASN A 380 3.99 90.14 6.03
CA ASN A 380 5.31 89.97 5.43
C ASN A 380 6.40 90.22 6.50
N ILE A 381 7.56 89.56 6.39
CA ILE A 381 8.90 90.18 6.44
C ILE A 381 9.94 89.18 5.89
N ILE A 382 10.82 89.77 5.08
CA ILE A 382 11.84 89.22 4.19
C ILE A 382 13.21 89.18 4.87
N ILE A 383 14.04 88.17 4.54
CA ILE A 383 15.52 88.20 4.44
C ILE A 383 15.85 87.17 3.33
N HIS A 384 16.51 87.41 2.20
CA HIS A 384 17.43 88.43 1.70
C HIS A 384 17.21 88.62 0.19
#